data_AF-A0A919RBV1-F1
#
_entry.id   AF-A0A919RBV1-F1
#
_cell.length_a   1.000
_cell.length_b   1.000
_cell.length_c   1.000
_cell.angle_alpha   90.00
_cell.angle_beta   90.00
_cell.angle_gamma   90.00
#
_symmetry.space_group_name_H-M   'P 1'
#
loop_
_entity.id
_entity.type
_entity.pdbx_description
1 polymer ?
#
loop_
_entity_poly.entity_id
_entity_poly.type
_entity_poly.pdbx_seq_one_letter_code
_entity_poly.pdbx_strand_id
1 'polypeptide(L)'
;MPAPDVAALLSELERTDPDVADDARVAVEWLTGSEPLEMLTQLDVCEFLWCTLPLKVTGDRDGIAAALGRLLRLGGMDRYAELCTSATTAELLRTYERNGEEAGAAAYQRALAGTGVLPPDVPELRWSSIMGPEELGAHLACSAALELAVVSGELEPATGAWQGRAEAMTRRWLTAPRAELGGDNWLNRVHGERLNRWVLGRGAARRELAQPFEVRLHAPIPAPQGRHFTALRWLLRLADHPGGVPLTQRHNIARAVVEQAAERFGWPMPATRSEAGLPALRALRGLAEHELRAVRRSGRRLLITPAGRRLLADPAALWAAAAAALLAPGPGEREMEVSVREVGLMLMADGGEPSGETLASRVAEVVVGEGWRTATPAEVARPLDVLHHRLQALGLCAAPAPATLTPAGRAAALAALRGQALRPRRHVTLT
;
A
#
# COMPACT_ATOMS: atom_id res chain seq x y z
N MET A 1 36.25 0.05 -19.31
CA MET A 1 37.34 0.46 -18.40
C MET A 1 37.29 -0.48 -17.20
N PRO A 2 38.43 -0.82 -16.57
CA PRO A 2 38.38 -1.55 -15.30
C PRO A 2 37.60 -0.73 -14.25
N ALA A 3 36.96 -1.42 -13.32
CA ALA A 3 36.24 -0.80 -12.20
C ALA A 3 37.15 0.17 -11.44
N PRO A 4 36.66 1.35 -11.03
CA PRO A 4 37.44 2.25 -10.20
C PRO A 4 37.75 1.59 -8.84
N ASP A 5 39.05 1.38 -8.57
CA ASP A 5 39.53 0.87 -7.29
C ASP A 5 39.59 2.00 -6.26
N VAL A 6 38.74 1.91 -5.23
CA VAL A 6 38.65 2.88 -4.12
C VAL A 6 40.01 3.13 -3.48
N ALA A 7 40.80 2.08 -3.23
CA ALA A 7 42.07 2.23 -2.54
C ALA A 7 43.06 3.02 -3.39
N ALA A 8 43.12 2.72 -4.70
CA ALA A 8 43.96 3.46 -5.64
C ALA A 8 43.52 4.93 -5.76
N LEU A 9 42.21 5.20 -5.83
CA LEU A 9 41.68 6.55 -5.89
C LEU A 9 41.97 7.36 -4.62
N LEU A 10 41.84 6.75 -3.44
CA LEU A 10 42.18 7.39 -2.18
C LEU A 10 43.68 7.66 -2.05
N SER A 11 44.54 6.74 -2.46
CA SER A 11 46.00 6.97 -2.49
C SER A 11 46.39 8.11 -3.43
N GLU A 12 45.74 8.21 -4.60
CA GLU A 12 45.97 9.32 -5.52
C GLU A 12 45.45 10.65 -4.95
N LEU A 13 44.29 10.64 -4.28
CA LEU A 13 43.76 11.81 -3.60
C LEU A 13 44.69 12.26 -2.46
N GLU A 14 45.18 11.34 -1.64
CA GLU A 14 46.14 11.61 -0.55
C GLU A 14 47.45 12.21 -1.09
N ARG A 15 47.90 11.76 -2.26
CA ARG A 15 49.10 12.31 -2.93
C ARG A 15 48.88 13.75 -3.42
N THR A 16 47.65 14.14 -3.76
CA THR A 16 47.34 15.43 -4.37
C THR A 16 46.79 16.46 -3.39
N ASP A 17 46.00 16.03 -2.40
CA ASP A 17 45.29 16.86 -1.42
C ASP A 17 45.06 16.03 -0.13
N PRO A 18 46.06 15.95 0.78
CA PRO A 18 46.00 15.08 1.96
C PRO A 18 44.83 15.38 2.89
N ASP A 19 44.49 16.66 3.09
CA ASP A 19 43.42 17.10 4.00
C ASP A 19 42.04 16.62 3.51
N VAL A 20 41.86 16.49 2.20
CA VAL A 20 40.61 16.03 1.56
C VAL A 20 40.49 14.51 1.56
N ALA A 21 41.61 13.77 1.63
CA ALA A 21 41.61 12.32 1.54
C ALA A 21 40.93 11.64 2.74
N ASP A 22 41.06 12.22 3.94
CA ASP A 22 40.43 11.70 5.15
C ASP A 22 38.90 11.82 5.09
N ASP A 23 38.40 12.98 4.70
CA ASP A 23 36.97 13.24 4.50
C ASP A 23 36.37 12.35 3.40
N ALA A 24 37.09 12.15 2.29
CA ALA A 24 36.67 11.24 1.22
C ALA A 24 36.62 9.78 1.69
N ARG A 25 37.55 9.37 2.55
CA ARG A 25 37.57 8.02 3.14
C ARG A 25 36.35 7.78 4.01
N VAL A 26 36.03 8.74 4.89
CA VAL A 26 34.81 8.69 5.72
C VAL A 26 33.57 8.59 4.83
N ALA A 27 33.46 9.43 3.80
CA ALA A 27 32.30 9.42 2.91
C ALA A 27 32.10 8.07 2.20
N VAL A 28 33.17 7.51 1.62
CA VAL A 28 33.07 6.23 0.92
C VAL A 28 32.79 5.07 1.85
N GLU A 29 33.41 5.02 3.04
CA GLU A 29 33.13 3.96 4.01
C GLU A 29 31.63 3.91 4.37
N TRP A 30 30.99 5.06 4.54
CA TRP A 30 29.54 5.14 4.78
C TRP A 30 28.70 4.81 3.54
N LEU A 31 29.13 5.25 2.36
CA LEU A 31 28.36 5.12 1.12
C LEU A 31 28.39 3.69 0.56
N THR A 32 29.57 3.08 0.49
CA THR A 32 29.75 1.76 -0.13
C THR A 32 29.73 0.63 0.87
N GLY A 33 30.10 0.89 2.13
CA GLY A 33 30.45 -0.16 3.08
C GLY A 33 31.58 -1.02 2.51
N SER A 34 31.27 -2.23 2.06
CA SER A 34 32.21 -3.16 1.42
C SER A 34 31.94 -3.40 -0.08
N GLU A 35 30.95 -2.73 -0.67
CA GLU A 35 30.61 -2.89 -2.08
C GLU A 35 31.56 -2.08 -2.99
N PRO A 36 31.80 -2.52 -4.23
CA PRO A 36 32.57 -1.75 -5.21
C PRO A 36 31.87 -0.45 -5.64
N LEU A 37 32.64 0.59 -5.98
CA LEU A 37 32.10 1.87 -6.50
C LEU A 37 31.28 1.71 -7.78
N GLU A 38 31.56 0.69 -8.60
CA GLU A 38 30.82 0.42 -9.84
C GLU A 38 29.36 0.01 -9.60
N MET A 39 29.01 -0.42 -8.39
CA MET A 39 27.65 -0.78 -8.00
C MET A 39 26.83 0.43 -7.53
N LEU A 40 27.44 1.60 -7.39
CA LEU A 40 26.75 2.80 -6.92
C LEU A 40 25.70 3.29 -7.92
N THR A 41 24.53 3.60 -7.38
CA THR A 41 23.45 4.28 -8.07
C THR A 41 23.34 5.72 -7.61
N GLN A 42 22.65 6.57 -8.39
CA GLN A 42 22.29 7.91 -7.95
C GLN A 42 21.46 7.89 -6.67
N LEU A 43 20.63 6.87 -6.45
CA LEU A 43 19.84 6.73 -5.23
C LEU A 43 20.75 6.60 -4.00
N ASP A 44 21.80 5.78 -4.07
CA ASP A 44 22.76 5.58 -2.97
C ASP A 44 23.48 6.89 -2.62
N VAL A 45 23.95 7.61 -3.65
CA VAL A 45 24.63 8.90 -3.48
C VAL A 45 23.69 9.95 -2.88
N CYS A 46 22.45 10.03 -3.35
CA CYS A 46 21.44 10.92 -2.80
C CYS A 46 21.08 10.56 -1.35
N GLU A 47 20.88 9.28 -1.03
CA GLU A 47 20.58 8.84 0.33
C GLU A 47 21.73 9.17 1.29
N PHE A 48 22.97 8.93 0.86
CA PHE A 48 24.14 9.31 1.64
C PHE A 48 24.20 10.83 1.86
N LEU A 49 24.24 11.62 0.79
CA LEU A 49 24.44 13.07 0.86
C LEU A 49 23.29 13.79 1.59
N TRP A 50 22.05 13.36 1.36
CA TRP A 50 20.87 14.12 1.75
C TRP A 50 20.17 13.58 3.00
N CYS A 51 20.54 12.40 3.49
CA CYS A 51 19.96 11.80 4.69
C CYS A 51 21.03 11.31 5.67
N THR A 52 21.94 10.43 5.25
CA THR A 52 22.93 9.81 6.15
C THR A 52 23.97 10.79 6.65
N LEU A 53 24.58 11.57 5.75
CA LEU A 53 25.59 12.58 6.05
C LEU A 53 25.11 13.59 7.10
N PRO A 54 23.94 14.26 6.95
CA PRO A 54 23.48 15.21 7.96
C PRO A 54 23.07 14.56 9.29
N LEU A 55 22.56 13.32 9.29
CA LEU A 55 22.01 12.67 10.49
C LEU A 55 23.01 11.81 11.28
N LYS A 56 24.00 11.22 10.62
CA LYS A 56 24.87 10.18 11.19
C LYS A 56 26.33 10.56 11.22
N VAL A 57 26.78 11.41 10.30
CA VAL A 57 28.19 11.78 10.16
C VAL A 57 28.42 13.12 10.87
N THR A 58 29.44 13.14 11.72
CA THR A 58 29.88 14.34 12.46
C THR A 58 31.04 15.01 11.74
N GLY A 59 31.15 16.33 11.83
CA GLY A 59 32.25 17.09 11.23
C GLY A 59 31.77 18.12 10.22
N ASP A 60 32.67 18.57 9.35
CA ASP A 60 32.35 19.48 8.24
C ASP A 60 31.65 18.71 7.12
N ARG A 61 30.32 18.72 7.12
CA ARG A 61 29.50 17.98 6.16
C ARG A 61 29.65 18.51 4.73
N ASP A 62 29.84 19.83 4.57
CA ASP A 62 30.07 20.44 3.26
C ASP A 62 31.45 20.01 2.72
N GLY A 63 32.47 19.98 3.59
CA GLY A 63 33.80 19.44 3.29
C GLY A 63 33.75 17.98 2.85
N ILE A 64 33.07 17.12 3.62
CA ILE A 64 32.90 15.69 3.33
C ILE A 64 32.17 15.47 2.00
N ALA A 65 31.09 16.22 1.73
CA ALA A 65 30.40 16.14 0.44
C ALA A 65 31.34 16.55 -0.71
N ALA A 66 32.07 17.65 -0.59
CA ALA A 66 33.00 18.10 -1.61
C ALA A 66 34.16 17.11 -1.85
N ALA A 67 34.68 16.49 -0.79
CA ALA A 67 35.72 15.48 -0.84
C ALA A 67 35.26 14.22 -1.59
N LEU A 68 34.05 13.73 -1.28
CA LEU A 68 33.42 12.63 -2.03
C LEU A 68 33.28 12.99 -3.52
N GLY A 69 32.85 14.20 -3.83
CA GLY A 69 32.70 14.66 -5.21
C GLY A 69 34.03 14.63 -5.99
N ARG A 70 35.14 14.99 -5.35
CA ARG A 70 36.47 14.90 -5.97
C ARG A 70 36.89 13.46 -6.24
N LEU A 71 36.69 12.57 -5.27
CA LEU A 71 37.00 11.15 -5.43
C LEU A 71 36.20 10.51 -6.56
N LEU A 72 34.88 10.76 -6.61
CA LEU A 72 34.01 10.26 -7.67
C LEU A 72 34.42 10.79 -9.05
N ARG A 73 34.84 12.06 -9.13
CA ARG A 73 35.38 12.64 -10.38
C ARG A 73 36.68 11.97 -10.82
N LEU A 74 37.59 11.67 -9.89
CA LEU A 74 38.81 10.90 -10.19
C LEU A 74 38.47 9.49 -10.71
N GLY A 75 37.40 8.88 -10.19
CA GLY A 75 36.86 7.60 -10.66
C GLY A 75 36.07 7.66 -11.98
N GLY A 76 35.92 8.84 -12.60
CA GLY A 76 35.15 9.02 -13.84
C GLY A 76 33.63 9.00 -13.66
N MET A 77 33.15 9.23 -12.43
CA MET A 77 31.72 9.22 -12.07
C MET A 77 31.17 10.65 -11.99
N ASP A 78 31.34 11.44 -13.06
CA ASP A 78 31.07 12.88 -13.08
C ASP A 78 29.65 13.25 -12.65
N ARG A 79 28.64 12.47 -13.07
CA ARG A 79 27.24 12.68 -12.69
C ARG A 79 27.05 12.64 -11.17
N TYR A 80 27.71 11.72 -10.47
CA TYR A 80 27.60 11.60 -9.02
C TYR A 80 28.43 12.68 -8.32
N ALA A 81 29.60 13.01 -8.88
CA ALA A 81 30.40 14.12 -8.40
C ALA A 81 29.65 15.47 -8.47
N GLU A 82 28.84 15.69 -9.50
CA GLU A 82 27.99 16.88 -9.63
C GLU A 82 26.95 16.98 -8.51
N LEU A 83 26.36 15.86 -8.07
CA LEU A 83 25.41 15.83 -6.95
C LEU A 83 26.08 16.29 -5.66
N CYS A 84 27.29 15.83 -5.39
CA CYS A 84 28.08 16.20 -4.21
C CYS A 84 28.27 17.72 -4.08
N THR A 85 28.49 18.42 -5.19
CA THR A 85 28.72 19.87 -5.22
C THR A 85 27.48 20.68 -5.63
N SER A 86 26.31 20.04 -5.71
CA SER A 86 25.10 20.71 -6.20
C SER A 86 24.54 21.72 -5.20
N ALA A 87 23.87 22.76 -5.71
CA ALA A 87 23.13 23.71 -4.88
C ALA A 87 22.05 23.02 -4.03
N THR A 88 21.48 21.92 -4.53
CA THR A 88 20.50 21.11 -3.79
C THR A 88 21.12 20.45 -2.56
N THR A 89 22.30 19.85 -2.68
CA THR A 89 23.03 19.25 -1.55
C THR A 89 23.34 20.30 -0.48
N ALA A 90 23.92 21.44 -0.88
CA ALA A 90 24.24 22.52 0.05
C ALA A 90 22.98 23.08 0.75
N GLU A 91 21.86 23.21 0.04
CA GLU A 91 20.60 23.67 0.65
C GLU A 91 20.03 22.66 1.66
N LEU A 92 20.13 21.36 1.37
CA LEU A 92 19.66 20.31 2.27
C LEU A 92 20.48 20.27 3.55
N LEU A 93 21.81 20.27 3.46
CA LEU A 93 22.69 20.30 4.63
C LEU A 93 22.39 21.52 5.51
N ARG A 94 22.24 22.71 4.91
CA ARG A 94 21.82 23.93 5.63
C ARG A 94 20.42 23.82 6.25
N THR A 95 19.49 23.14 5.58
CA THR A 95 18.12 22.94 6.11
C THR A 95 18.16 22.08 7.37
N TYR A 96 18.92 20.99 7.37
CA TYR A 96 19.12 20.16 8.56
C TYR A 96 19.70 20.98 9.73
N GLU A 97 20.70 21.81 9.45
CA GLU A 97 21.36 22.63 10.48
C GLU A 97 20.48 23.75 11.04
N ARG A 98 19.72 24.43 10.18
CA ARG A 98 18.96 25.64 10.57
C ARG A 98 17.53 25.34 11.00
N ASN A 99 16.91 24.33 10.40
CA ASN A 99 15.48 24.04 10.54
C ASN A 99 15.20 22.69 11.19
N GLY A 100 16.24 21.90 11.47
CA GLY A 100 16.15 20.63 12.18
C GLY A 100 15.80 19.44 11.28
N GLU A 101 15.80 18.25 11.90
CA GLU A 101 15.71 16.96 11.21
C GLU A 101 14.40 16.79 10.41
N GLU A 102 13.27 17.24 10.94
CA GLU A 102 11.97 17.10 10.27
C GLU A 102 11.91 17.93 8.98
N ALA A 103 12.38 19.18 9.03
CA ALA A 103 12.43 20.04 7.86
C ALA A 103 13.43 19.51 6.82
N GLY A 104 14.60 19.01 7.28
CA GLY A 104 15.59 18.36 6.45
C GLY A 104 15.05 17.12 5.76
N ALA A 105 14.40 16.21 6.49
CA ALA A 105 13.80 15.00 5.94
C ALA A 105 12.71 15.30 4.92
N ALA A 106 11.86 16.30 5.18
CA ALA A 106 10.84 16.74 4.23
C ALA A 106 11.45 17.35 2.96
N ALA A 107 12.55 18.11 3.09
CA ALA A 107 13.27 18.66 1.95
C ALA A 107 13.97 17.57 1.13
N TYR A 108 14.60 16.58 1.80
CA TYR A 108 15.20 15.41 1.18
C TYR A 108 14.19 14.65 0.32
N GLN A 109 13.01 14.31 0.87
CA GLN A 109 11.98 13.58 0.12
C GLN A 109 11.51 14.35 -1.13
N ARG A 110 11.40 15.69 -1.06
CA ARG A 110 11.07 16.52 -2.23
C ARG A 110 12.20 16.52 -3.28
N ALA A 111 13.44 16.66 -2.85
CA ALA A 111 14.60 16.66 -3.73
C ALA A 111 14.76 15.31 -4.44
N LEU A 112 14.63 14.20 -3.69
CA LEU A 112 14.71 12.86 -4.23
C LEU A 112 13.61 12.58 -5.25
N ALA A 113 12.36 12.99 -5.00
CA ALA A 113 11.29 12.87 -5.98
C ALA A 113 11.59 13.64 -7.28
N GLY A 114 12.33 14.75 -7.19
CA GLY A 114 12.74 15.57 -8.34
C GLY A 114 13.83 14.94 -9.21
N THR A 115 14.58 13.96 -8.70
CA THR A 115 15.66 13.28 -9.47
C THR A 115 15.14 12.40 -10.60
N GLY A 116 13.88 11.94 -10.50
CA GLY A 116 13.27 10.98 -11.42
C GLY A 116 13.74 9.53 -11.24
N VAL A 117 14.65 9.24 -10.30
CA VAL A 117 15.16 7.87 -10.06
C VAL A 117 14.34 7.08 -9.03
N LEU A 118 13.40 7.73 -8.34
CA LEU A 118 12.53 7.06 -7.37
C LEU A 118 11.40 6.30 -8.10
N PRO A 119 11.26 4.98 -7.91
CA PRO A 119 10.16 4.21 -8.50
C PRO A 119 8.79 4.72 -8.03
N PRO A 120 7.91 5.19 -8.93
CA PRO A 120 6.53 5.50 -8.56
C PRO A 120 5.74 4.23 -8.19
N ASP A 121 4.65 4.41 -7.45
CA ASP A 121 3.62 3.38 -7.30
C ASP A 121 3.02 3.02 -8.67
N VAL A 122 2.67 1.74 -8.86
CA VAL A 122 1.96 1.24 -10.04
C VAL A 122 0.63 0.59 -9.62
N PRO A 123 -0.33 0.37 -10.52
CA PRO A 123 -1.62 -0.23 -10.16
C PRO A 123 -1.51 -1.58 -9.43
N GLU A 124 -0.50 -2.38 -9.75
CA GLU A 124 -0.25 -3.71 -9.15
C GLU A 124 0.53 -3.67 -7.83
N LEU A 125 1.25 -2.58 -7.55
CA LEU A 125 2.15 -2.47 -6.41
C LEU A 125 2.25 -1.04 -5.91
N ARG A 126 1.91 -0.86 -4.64
CA ARG A 126 2.31 0.31 -3.86
C ARG A 126 3.49 -0.02 -2.99
N TRP A 127 4.49 0.84 -2.97
CA TRP A 127 5.71 0.66 -2.17
C TRP A 127 5.42 0.82 -0.67
N SER A 128 6.05 -0.03 0.13
CA SER A 128 6.03 0.04 1.59
C SER A 128 6.99 1.12 2.07
N SER A 129 6.67 1.80 3.18
CA SER A 129 7.69 2.60 3.89
C SER A 129 8.70 1.73 4.64
N ILE A 130 8.34 0.46 4.88
CA ILE A 130 9.22 -0.56 5.47
C ILE A 130 9.26 -1.71 4.48
N MET A 131 10.33 -1.80 3.70
CA MET A 131 10.52 -2.84 2.68
C MET A 131 11.20 -4.07 3.28
N GLY A 132 10.88 -5.26 2.79
CA GLY A 132 11.65 -6.46 3.11
C GLY A 132 12.70 -6.68 2.02
N PRO A 133 13.58 -7.68 2.17
CA PRO A 133 14.64 -7.96 1.20
C PRO A 133 14.18 -7.99 -0.27
N GLU A 134 13.07 -8.65 -0.58
CA GLU A 134 12.58 -8.76 -1.96
C GLU A 134 12.01 -7.44 -2.47
N GLU A 135 11.29 -6.72 -1.62
CA GLU A 135 10.72 -5.42 -1.97
C GLU A 135 11.80 -4.35 -2.13
N LEU A 136 12.81 -4.35 -1.25
CA LEU A 136 13.96 -3.46 -1.35
C LEU A 136 14.76 -3.77 -2.63
N GLY A 137 15.04 -5.04 -2.90
CA GLY A 137 15.71 -5.45 -4.14
C GLY A 137 14.96 -5.00 -5.40
N ALA A 138 13.63 -5.18 -5.44
CA ALA A 138 12.79 -4.70 -6.52
C ALA A 138 12.83 -3.17 -6.66
N HIS A 139 12.80 -2.44 -5.54
CA HIS A 139 12.85 -0.99 -5.52
C HIS A 139 14.19 -0.47 -6.07
N LEU A 140 15.31 -1.00 -5.60
CA LEU A 140 16.65 -0.66 -6.08
C LEU A 140 16.82 -1.00 -7.56
N ALA A 141 16.38 -2.18 -8.00
CA ALA A 141 16.43 -2.57 -9.41
C ALA A 141 15.57 -1.67 -10.32
N CYS A 142 14.42 -1.20 -9.85
CA CYS A 142 13.61 -0.22 -10.57
C CYS A 142 14.28 1.16 -10.59
N SER A 143 14.93 1.55 -9.50
CA SER A 143 15.63 2.83 -9.39
C SER A 143 16.81 2.92 -10.36
N ALA A 144 17.67 1.91 -10.39
CA ALA A 144 18.79 1.83 -11.33
C ALA A 144 18.34 1.87 -12.80
N ALA A 145 17.16 1.32 -13.09
CA ALA A 145 16.60 1.35 -14.44
C ALA A 145 16.03 2.71 -14.85
N LEU A 146 15.37 3.38 -13.91
CA LEU A 146 14.94 4.77 -14.08
C LEU A 146 16.14 5.67 -14.31
N GLU A 147 17.19 5.48 -13.51
CA GLU A 147 18.45 6.18 -13.69
C GLU A 147 19.06 5.96 -15.08
N LEU A 148 19.19 4.70 -15.53
CA LEU A 148 19.71 4.41 -16.86
C LEU A 148 18.91 5.10 -17.96
N ALA A 149 17.58 5.12 -17.85
CA ALA A 149 16.71 5.81 -18.79
C ALA A 149 16.85 7.33 -18.73
N VAL A 150 17.14 7.92 -17.56
CA VAL A 150 17.49 9.34 -17.45
C VAL A 150 18.81 9.63 -18.16
N VAL A 151 19.82 8.78 -17.93
CA VAL A 151 21.14 8.92 -18.55
C VAL A 151 21.08 8.73 -20.07
N SER A 152 20.25 7.82 -20.57
CA SER A 152 20.07 7.58 -22.01
C SER A 152 19.18 8.62 -22.70
N GLY A 153 18.56 9.54 -21.95
CA GLY A 153 17.58 10.51 -22.48
C GLY A 153 16.21 9.90 -22.82
N GLU A 154 15.97 8.64 -22.47
CA GLU A 154 14.66 8.00 -22.61
C GLU A 154 13.63 8.55 -21.60
N LEU A 155 14.10 9.10 -20.48
CA LEU A 155 13.29 9.75 -19.45
C LEU A 155 13.87 11.12 -19.11
N GLU A 156 13.06 12.16 -19.22
CA GLU A 156 13.45 13.53 -18.83
C GLU A 156 12.64 13.97 -17.60
N PRO A 157 13.26 14.01 -16.40
CA PRO A 157 12.61 14.50 -15.19
C PRO A 157 12.10 15.94 -15.38
N ALA A 158 11.04 16.31 -14.64
CA ALA A 158 10.41 17.63 -14.65
C ALA A 158 9.66 18.06 -15.95
N THR A 159 9.54 17.20 -16.97
CA THR A 159 8.64 17.43 -18.12
C THR A 159 7.18 17.05 -17.85
N GLY A 160 6.19 17.65 -18.53
CA GLY A 160 4.77 17.38 -18.23
C GLY A 160 4.31 15.91 -18.35
N ALA A 161 5.07 15.05 -19.04
CA ALA A 161 4.74 13.65 -19.29
C ALA A 161 5.61 12.62 -18.53
N TRP A 162 6.60 13.06 -17.74
CA TRP A 162 7.60 12.16 -17.17
C TRP A 162 6.99 11.12 -16.22
N GLN A 163 5.99 11.49 -15.42
CA GLN A 163 5.40 10.60 -14.40
C GLN A 163 4.77 9.36 -15.03
N GLY A 164 4.01 9.53 -16.12
CA GLY A 164 3.35 8.41 -16.81
C GLY A 164 4.36 7.47 -17.47
N ARG A 165 5.49 8.00 -17.96
CA ARG A 165 6.56 7.20 -18.56
C ARG A 165 7.37 6.45 -17.50
N ALA A 166 7.67 7.09 -16.38
CA ALA A 166 8.28 6.45 -15.22
C ALA A 166 7.39 5.31 -14.69
N GLU A 167 6.09 5.54 -14.50
CA GLU A 167 5.12 4.50 -14.08
C GLU A 167 5.12 3.31 -15.04
N ALA A 168 5.04 3.56 -16.36
CA ALA A 168 5.06 2.51 -17.37
C ALA A 168 6.36 1.69 -17.35
N MET A 169 7.50 2.34 -17.11
CA MET A 169 8.79 1.67 -17.04
C MET A 169 8.96 0.86 -15.76
N THR A 170 8.59 1.43 -14.60
CA THR A 170 8.56 0.70 -13.33
C THR A 170 7.67 -0.52 -13.43
N ARG A 171 6.46 -0.38 -14.00
CA ARG A 171 5.55 -1.51 -14.23
C ARG A 171 6.18 -2.58 -15.11
N ARG A 172 6.82 -2.19 -16.22
CA ARG A 172 7.54 -3.13 -17.11
C ARG A 172 8.63 -3.87 -16.37
N TRP A 173 9.43 -3.19 -15.56
CA TRP A 173 10.52 -3.80 -14.78
C TRP A 173 10.04 -4.73 -13.67
N LEU A 174 8.91 -4.42 -13.06
CA LEU A 174 8.29 -5.27 -12.05
C LEU A 174 7.71 -6.56 -12.65
N THR A 175 7.19 -6.51 -13.88
CA THR A 175 6.41 -7.61 -14.48
C THR A 175 7.18 -8.46 -15.47
N ALA A 176 8.31 -7.99 -15.98
CA ALA A 176 9.14 -8.74 -16.92
C ALA A 176 9.84 -9.94 -16.24
N PRO A 177 9.79 -11.14 -16.85
CA PRO A 177 10.60 -12.28 -16.42
C PRO A 177 12.09 -11.98 -16.43
N ARG A 178 12.82 -12.48 -15.45
CA ARG A 178 14.25 -12.21 -15.22
C ARG A 178 15.04 -13.49 -14.99
N ALA A 179 16.15 -13.63 -15.71
CA ALA A 179 16.99 -14.84 -15.64
C ALA A 179 17.65 -14.98 -14.26
N GLU A 180 18.10 -13.87 -13.68
CA GLU A 180 18.67 -13.78 -12.34
C GLU A 180 17.68 -14.15 -11.23
N LEU A 181 16.36 -14.13 -11.53
CA LEU A 181 15.29 -14.58 -10.64
C LEU A 181 14.76 -15.97 -11.02
N GLY A 182 15.49 -16.75 -11.82
CA GLY A 182 15.07 -18.08 -12.25
C GLY A 182 13.87 -18.08 -13.21
N GLY A 183 13.66 -16.99 -13.95
CA GLY A 183 12.53 -16.80 -14.85
C GLY A 183 11.28 -16.17 -14.20
N ASP A 184 11.32 -15.87 -12.90
CA ASP A 184 10.27 -15.11 -12.22
C ASP A 184 10.41 -13.60 -12.48
N ASN A 185 9.50 -12.79 -11.91
CA ASN A 185 9.55 -11.33 -11.96
C ASN A 185 9.53 -10.71 -10.55
N TRP A 186 9.98 -9.45 -10.46
CA TRP A 186 10.04 -8.75 -9.17
C TRP A 186 8.68 -8.61 -8.49
N LEU A 187 7.60 -8.38 -9.25
CA LEU A 187 6.26 -8.24 -8.67
C LEU A 187 5.85 -9.49 -7.88
N ASN A 188 6.08 -10.67 -8.46
CA ASN A 188 5.80 -11.96 -7.82
C ASN A 188 6.68 -12.18 -6.59
N ARG A 189 7.96 -11.82 -6.63
CA ARG A 189 8.87 -11.88 -5.47
C ARG A 189 8.36 -11.01 -4.31
N VAL A 190 7.97 -9.76 -4.59
CA VAL A 190 7.40 -8.86 -3.59
C VAL A 190 6.07 -9.38 -3.05
N HIS A 191 5.19 -9.87 -3.92
CA HIS A 191 3.91 -10.44 -3.49
C HIS A 191 4.10 -11.70 -2.62
N GLY A 192 5.05 -12.56 -3.00
CA GLY A 192 5.41 -13.76 -2.24
C GLY A 192 5.97 -13.42 -0.86
N GLU A 193 6.87 -12.43 -0.77
CA GLU A 193 7.41 -11.98 0.51
C GLU A 193 6.32 -11.43 1.44
N ARG A 194 5.45 -10.54 0.91
CA ARG A 194 4.35 -9.95 1.68
C ARG A 194 3.36 -11.00 2.15
N LEU A 195 3.00 -11.95 1.27
CA LEU A 195 2.11 -13.06 1.59
C LEU A 195 2.70 -13.98 2.65
N ASN A 196 3.95 -14.42 2.48
CA ASN A 196 4.64 -15.27 3.46
C ASN A 196 4.67 -14.59 4.84
N ARG A 197 5.01 -13.30 4.89
CA ARG A 197 4.99 -12.53 6.14
C ARG A 197 3.59 -12.42 6.75
N TRP A 198 2.56 -12.22 5.93
CA TRP A 198 1.16 -12.18 6.38
C TRP A 198 0.70 -13.53 6.95
N VAL A 199 1.12 -14.65 6.36
CA VAL A 199 0.84 -16.01 6.86
C VAL A 199 1.58 -16.25 8.18
N LEU A 200 2.85 -15.87 8.27
CA LEU A 200 3.66 -16.07 9.47
C LEU A 200 3.11 -15.33 10.69
N GLY A 201 2.45 -14.18 10.46
CA GLY A 201 1.59 -13.48 11.42
C GLY A 201 2.21 -13.20 12.79
N ARG A 202 1.38 -12.77 13.74
CA ARG A 202 1.73 -12.79 15.18
C ARG A 202 0.89 -13.86 15.85
N GLY A 203 1.52 -14.75 16.62
CA GLY A 203 0.84 -15.82 17.35
C GLY A 203 0.65 -17.13 16.58
N ALA A 204 0.70 -18.25 17.29
CA ALA A 204 0.59 -19.59 16.71
C ALA A 204 -0.80 -19.85 16.10
N ALA A 205 -1.88 -19.53 16.83
CA ALA A 205 -3.26 -19.72 16.35
C ALA A 205 -3.56 -18.97 15.05
N ARG A 206 -3.05 -17.74 14.91
CA ARG A 206 -3.19 -16.94 13.69
C ARG A 206 -2.41 -17.53 12.51
N ARG A 207 -1.23 -18.11 12.78
CA ARG A 207 -0.41 -18.77 11.76
C ARG A 207 -1.07 -20.05 11.27
N GLU A 208 -1.55 -20.89 12.17
CA GLU A 208 -2.31 -22.11 11.85
C GLU A 208 -3.54 -21.79 10.99
N LEU A 209 -4.29 -20.75 11.36
CA LEU A 209 -5.46 -20.32 10.60
C LEU A 209 -5.11 -19.82 9.18
N ALA A 210 -3.99 -19.12 9.00
CA ALA A 210 -3.62 -18.58 7.69
C ALA A 210 -2.81 -19.53 6.81
N GLN A 211 -2.22 -20.58 7.36
CA GLN A 211 -1.41 -21.52 6.59
C GLN A 211 -2.14 -22.09 5.36
N PRO A 212 -3.44 -22.50 5.42
CA PRO A 212 -4.16 -22.95 4.23
C PRO A 212 -4.30 -21.88 3.13
N PHE A 213 -4.19 -20.60 3.49
CA PHE A 213 -4.35 -19.48 2.58
C PHE A 213 -3.08 -19.13 1.81
N GLU A 214 -1.90 -19.64 2.18
CA GLU A 214 -0.64 -19.37 1.48
C GLU A 214 -0.75 -19.69 -0.02
N VAL A 215 -1.18 -20.90 -0.35
CA VAL A 215 -1.36 -21.32 -1.75
C VAL A 215 -2.58 -20.65 -2.38
N ARG A 216 -3.70 -20.56 -1.64
CA ARG A 216 -4.98 -20.01 -2.15
C ARG A 216 -4.88 -18.54 -2.53
N LEU A 217 -4.01 -17.78 -1.85
CA LEU A 217 -3.83 -16.36 -2.06
C LEU A 217 -2.57 -16.05 -2.89
N HIS A 218 -1.86 -17.04 -3.43
CA HIS A 218 -0.63 -16.80 -4.21
C HIS A 218 -0.92 -16.16 -5.58
N ALA A 219 -2.01 -16.56 -6.24
CA ALA A 219 -2.45 -15.99 -7.51
C ALA A 219 -3.59 -14.97 -7.32
N PRO A 220 -3.79 -14.04 -8.27
CA PRO A 220 -4.98 -13.17 -8.30
C PRO A 220 -6.28 -13.99 -8.26
N ILE A 221 -7.24 -13.53 -7.46
CA ILE A 221 -8.55 -14.20 -7.33
C ILE A 221 -9.47 -13.69 -8.44
N PRO A 222 -9.85 -14.52 -9.42
CA PRO A 222 -10.69 -14.08 -10.52
C PRO A 222 -12.10 -13.74 -10.04
N ALA A 223 -12.71 -12.74 -10.69
CA ALA A 223 -14.12 -12.46 -10.50
C ALA A 223 -14.94 -13.67 -10.99
N PRO A 224 -15.87 -14.21 -10.18
CA PRO A 224 -16.76 -15.27 -10.64
C PRO A 224 -17.61 -14.79 -11.81
N GLN A 225 -18.01 -15.72 -12.67
CA GLN A 225 -18.94 -15.42 -13.77
C GLN A 225 -20.29 -14.92 -13.24
N GLY A 226 -20.96 -14.08 -14.02
CA GLY A 226 -22.29 -13.55 -13.70
C GLY A 226 -22.31 -12.15 -13.09
N ARG A 227 -23.51 -11.68 -12.72
CA ARG A 227 -23.73 -10.35 -12.15
C ARG A 227 -23.69 -10.41 -10.62
N HIS A 228 -22.69 -9.77 -10.03
CA HIS A 228 -22.51 -9.64 -8.58
C HIS A 228 -22.84 -8.23 -8.07
N PHE A 229 -22.93 -8.09 -6.75
CA PHE A 229 -23.16 -6.82 -6.05
C PHE A 229 -24.44 -6.10 -6.51
N THR A 230 -25.53 -6.85 -6.68
CA THR A 230 -26.79 -6.35 -7.24
C THR A 230 -27.33 -5.14 -6.45
N ALA A 231 -27.21 -5.15 -5.12
CA ALA A 231 -27.65 -4.03 -4.30
C ALA A 231 -26.77 -2.78 -4.48
N LEU A 232 -25.45 -2.94 -4.56
CA LEU A 232 -24.53 -1.83 -4.85
C LEU A 232 -24.82 -1.22 -6.22
N ARG A 233 -24.92 -2.05 -7.27
CA ARG A 233 -25.27 -1.58 -8.62
C ARG A 233 -26.62 -0.86 -8.64
N TRP A 234 -27.61 -1.34 -7.88
CA TRP A 234 -28.90 -0.68 -7.76
C TRP A 234 -28.78 0.70 -7.11
N LEU A 235 -28.07 0.82 -5.98
CA LEU A 235 -27.87 2.10 -5.29
C LEU A 235 -27.14 3.11 -6.18
N LEU A 236 -26.08 2.67 -6.87
CA LEU A 236 -25.32 3.55 -7.77
C LEU A 236 -26.18 4.03 -8.94
N ARG A 237 -27.03 3.17 -9.54
CA ARG A 237 -27.97 3.59 -10.60
C ARG A 237 -29.00 4.59 -10.08
N LEU A 238 -29.54 4.38 -8.88
CA LEU A 238 -30.44 5.35 -8.24
C LEU A 238 -29.75 6.71 -8.03
N ALA A 239 -28.47 6.71 -7.68
CA ALA A 239 -27.69 7.92 -7.49
C ALA A 239 -27.29 8.62 -8.81
N ASP A 240 -27.29 7.90 -9.95
CA ASP A 240 -27.02 8.45 -11.29
C ASP A 240 -28.27 9.05 -11.96
N HIS A 241 -29.47 8.66 -11.51
CA HIS A 241 -30.70 9.25 -12.01
C HIS A 241 -30.82 10.76 -11.68
N PRO A 242 -31.51 11.55 -12.54
CA PRO A 242 -31.79 12.96 -12.26
C PRO A 242 -32.44 13.15 -10.88
N GLY A 243 -31.81 13.97 -10.04
CA GLY A 243 -32.26 14.23 -8.66
C GLY A 243 -31.72 13.27 -7.60
N GLY A 244 -31.06 12.16 -7.98
CA GLY A 244 -30.38 11.21 -7.10
C GLY A 244 -31.25 10.59 -6.01
N VAL A 245 -30.60 9.91 -5.06
CA VAL A 245 -31.31 9.26 -3.95
C VAL A 245 -31.79 10.31 -2.95
N PRO A 246 -33.09 10.38 -2.62
CA PRO A 246 -33.60 11.34 -1.65
C PRO A 246 -33.14 11.03 -0.22
N LEU A 247 -32.72 12.08 0.50
CA LEU A 247 -32.37 12.02 1.92
C LEU A 247 -33.36 12.82 2.79
N THR A 248 -33.58 12.32 4.00
CA THR A 248 -34.30 12.98 5.09
C THR A 248 -33.55 14.21 5.61
N GLN A 249 -34.16 14.99 6.52
CA GLN A 249 -33.50 16.12 7.18
C GLN A 249 -32.28 15.69 8.00
N ARG A 250 -32.31 14.48 8.58
CA ARG A 250 -31.17 13.89 9.29
C ARG A 250 -30.15 13.23 8.37
N HIS A 251 -30.26 13.47 7.06
CA HIS A 251 -29.41 12.92 6.01
C HIS A 251 -29.44 11.39 5.89
N ASN A 252 -30.44 10.73 6.46
CA ASN A 252 -30.71 9.31 6.23
C ASN A 252 -31.41 9.10 4.89
N ILE A 253 -31.25 7.95 4.24
CA ILE A 253 -32.00 7.52 3.05
C ILE A 253 -33.51 7.60 3.36
N ALA A 254 -34.28 8.19 2.44
CA ALA A 254 -35.71 8.37 2.61
C ALA A 254 -36.45 7.02 2.74
N ARG A 255 -37.51 7.01 3.55
CA ARG A 255 -38.30 5.80 3.88
C ARG A 255 -38.73 4.99 2.65
N ALA A 256 -39.21 5.63 1.59
CA ALA A 256 -39.63 4.93 0.37
C ALA A 256 -38.50 4.10 -0.26
N VAL A 257 -37.27 4.60 -0.23
CA VAL A 257 -36.09 3.89 -0.74
C VAL A 257 -35.67 2.77 0.21
N VAL A 258 -35.81 2.98 1.53
CA VAL A 258 -35.57 1.93 2.54
C VAL A 258 -36.53 0.75 2.34
N GLU A 259 -37.82 1.05 2.17
CA GLU A 259 -38.87 0.04 1.93
C GLU A 259 -38.59 -0.72 0.63
N GLN A 260 -38.28 -0.01 -0.46
CA GLN A 260 -37.91 -0.59 -1.74
C GLN A 260 -36.67 -1.50 -1.64
N ALA A 261 -35.63 -1.08 -0.89
CA ALA A 261 -34.41 -1.88 -0.72
C ALA A 261 -34.71 -3.20 0.02
N ALA A 262 -35.44 -3.11 1.14
CA ALA A 262 -35.75 -4.27 1.95
C ALA A 262 -36.59 -5.29 1.18
N GLU A 263 -37.61 -4.84 0.45
CA GLU A 263 -38.42 -5.69 -0.44
C GLU A 263 -37.56 -6.32 -1.54
N ARG A 264 -36.77 -5.50 -2.26
CA ARG A 264 -36.00 -5.95 -3.42
C ARG A 264 -34.92 -6.97 -3.09
N PHE A 265 -34.29 -6.85 -1.92
CA PHE A 265 -33.16 -7.70 -1.52
C PHE A 265 -33.51 -8.71 -0.43
N GLY A 266 -34.79 -8.81 -0.05
CA GLY A 266 -35.27 -9.73 0.99
C GLY A 266 -34.64 -9.45 2.36
N TRP A 267 -34.27 -8.20 2.64
CA TRP A 267 -33.71 -7.83 3.93
C TRP A 267 -34.82 -7.70 4.98
N PRO A 268 -34.60 -8.16 6.22
CA PRO A 268 -35.62 -8.13 7.26
C PRO A 268 -36.04 -6.68 7.53
N MET A 269 -37.32 -6.39 7.30
CA MET A 269 -37.86 -5.05 7.49
C MET A 269 -37.89 -4.71 8.99
N PRO A 270 -37.22 -3.63 9.43
CA PRO A 270 -37.31 -3.21 10.83
C PRO A 270 -38.68 -2.66 11.19
N ALA A 271 -39.04 -2.73 12.47
CA ALA A 271 -40.22 -2.06 13.02
C ALA A 271 -40.19 -0.54 12.74
N THR A 272 -39.00 0.07 12.82
CA THR A 272 -38.76 1.45 12.42
C THR A 272 -38.27 1.49 10.97
N ARG A 273 -39.14 1.87 10.04
CA ARG A 273 -38.86 1.96 8.59
C ARG A 273 -37.91 3.13 8.25
N SER A 274 -36.68 3.01 8.70
CA SER A 274 -35.61 4.00 8.61
C SER A 274 -34.29 3.30 8.26
N GLU A 275 -33.35 4.04 7.66
CA GLU A 275 -32.02 3.50 7.33
C GLU A 275 -31.30 2.92 8.55
N ALA A 276 -31.45 3.52 9.73
CA ALA A 276 -30.84 3.04 10.97
C ALA A 276 -31.35 1.65 11.38
N GLY A 277 -32.59 1.30 11.01
CA GLY A 277 -33.17 -0.01 11.25
C GLY A 277 -32.80 -1.07 10.20
N LEU A 278 -32.12 -0.69 9.11
CA LEU A 278 -31.76 -1.61 8.04
C LEU A 278 -30.24 -1.67 7.87
N PRO A 279 -29.52 -2.44 8.72
CA PRO A 279 -28.06 -2.44 8.79
C PRO A 279 -27.36 -2.70 7.45
N ALA A 280 -27.87 -3.62 6.63
CA ALA A 280 -27.34 -3.90 5.30
C ALA A 280 -27.39 -2.66 4.37
N LEU A 281 -28.48 -1.88 4.40
CA LEU A 281 -28.58 -0.65 3.61
C LEU A 281 -27.61 0.42 4.13
N ARG A 282 -27.50 0.57 5.45
CA ARG A 282 -26.55 1.51 6.07
C ARG A 282 -25.11 1.14 5.72
N ALA A 283 -24.76 -0.15 5.78
CA ALA A 283 -23.46 -0.65 5.37
C ALA A 283 -23.21 -0.40 3.87
N LEU A 284 -24.20 -0.68 3.01
CA LEU A 284 -24.12 -0.43 1.58
C LEU A 284 -23.82 1.04 1.24
N ARG A 285 -24.54 1.96 1.87
CA ARG A 285 -24.30 3.39 1.71
C ARG A 285 -22.92 3.78 2.23
N GLY A 286 -22.54 3.31 3.41
CA GLY A 286 -21.23 3.59 4.00
C GLY A 286 -20.09 3.16 3.07
N LEU A 287 -20.17 1.96 2.51
CA LEU A 287 -19.23 1.45 1.50
C LEU A 287 -19.20 2.37 0.26
N ALA A 288 -20.36 2.71 -0.30
CA ALA A 288 -20.45 3.54 -1.49
C ALA A 288 -19.91 4.97 -1.27
N GLU A 289 -20.15 5.56 -0.10
CA GLU A 289 -19.80 6.96 0.21
C GLU A 289 -18.36 7.14 0.69
N HIS A 290 -17.87 6.22 1.53
CA HIS A 290 -16.57 6.38 2.21
C HIS A 290 -15.46 5.54 1.58
N GLU A 291 -15.72 4.26 1.30
CA GLU A 291 -14.68 3.35 0.79
C GLU A 291 -14.51 3.49 -0.72
N LEU A 292 -15.62 3.41 -1.46
CA LEU A 292 -15.62 3.42 -2.92
C LEU A 292 -15.61 4.84 -3.50
N ARG A 293 -15.93 5.85 -2.68
CA ARG A 293 -16.16 7.25 -3.11
C ARG A 293 -17.07 7.34 -4.35
N ALA A 294 -17.98 6.39 -4.48
CA ALA A 294 -18.84 6.17 -5.64
C ALA A 294 -20.06 7.10 -5.61
N VAL A 295 -20.45 7.55 -4.43
CA VAL A 295 -21.50 8.53 -4.22
C VAL A 295 -21.02 9.65 -3.31
N ARG A 296 -21.68 10.81 -3.40
CA ARG A 296 -21.47 11.94 -2.51
C ARG A 296 -22.79 12.56 -2.10
N ARG A 297 -22.86 13.09 -0.90
CA ARG A 297 -23.99 13.89 -0.45
C ARG A 297 -23.92 15.29 -1.07
N SER A 298 -25.05 15.76 -1.61
CA SER A 298 -25.26 17.13 -2.03
C SER A 298 -26.60 17.61 -1.47
N GLY A 299 -26.54 18.45 -0.44
CA GLY A 299 -27.71 18.83 0.35
C GLY A 299 -28.46 17.61 0.89
N ARG A 300 -29.71 17.46 0.46
CA ARG A 300 -30.61 16.35 0.82
C ARG A 300 -30.67 15.25 -0.25
N ARG A 301 -29.65 15.14 -1.09
CA ARG A 301 -29.54 14.11 -2.13
C ARG A 301 -28.23 13.36 -2.02
N LEU A 302 -28.25 12.10 -2.41
CA LEU A 302 -27.05 11.30 -2.67
C LEU A 302 -26.89 11.17 -4.19
N LEU A 303 -25.77 11.68 -4.70
CA LEU A 303 -25.48 11.74 -6.13
C LEU A 303 -24.29 10.86 -6.47
N ILE A 304 -24.29 10.24 -7.64
CA ILE A 304 -23.14 9.47 -8.11
C ILE A 304 -21.95 10.40 -8.42
N THR A 305 -20.75 9.90 -8.20
CA THR A 305 -19.50 10.57 -8.58
C THR A 305 -18.98 10.06 -9.93
N PRO A 306 -17.98 10.72 -10.54
CA PRO A 306 -17.27 10.14 -11.68
C PRO A 306 -16.66 8.76 -11.37
N ALA A 307 -16.18 8.55 -10.14
CA ALA A 307 -15.70 7.23 -9.69
C ALA A 307 -16.83 6.20 -9.69
N GLY A 308 -18.01 6.54 -9.17
CA GLY A 308 -19.17 5.65 -9.18
C GLY A 308 -19.63 5.27 -10.58
N ARG A 309 -19.61 6.22 -11.53
CA ARG A 309 -19.94 5.94 -12.94
C ARG A 309 -18.94 4.97 -13.59
N ARG A 310 -17.64 5.14 -13.31
CA ARG A 310 -16.61 4.20 -13.78
C ARG A 310 -16.84 2.79 -13.21
N LEU A 311 -17.12 2.68 -11.92
CA LEU A 311 -17.46 1.39 -11.29
C LEU A 311 -18.73 0.76 -11.87
N LEU A 312 -19.73 1.55 -12.26
CA LEU A 312 -20.92 1.01 -12.93
C LEU A 312 -20.62 0.47 -14.33
N ALA A 313 -19.73 1.13 -15.06
CA ALA A 313 -19.34 0.80 -16.44
C ALA A 313 -18.38 -0.39 -16.53
N ASP A 314 -17.52 -0.59 -15.53
CA ASP A 314 -16.50 -1.64 -15.52
C ASP A 314 -16.78 -2.70 -14.43
N PRO A 315 -17.27 -3.90 -14.80
CA PRO A 315 -17.51 -4.99 -13.86
C PRO A 315 -16.27 -5.48 -13.11
N ALA A 316 -15.08 -5.44 -13.73
CA ALA A 316 -13.85 -5.90 -13.10
C ALA A 316 -13.37 -4.90 -12.05
N ALA A 317 -13.43 -3.60 -12.36
CA ALA A 317 -13.16 -2.55 -11.38
C ALA A 317 -14.15 -2.57 -10.21
N LEU A 318 -15.45 -2.78 -10.48
CA LEU A 318 -16.44 -2.94 -9.42
C LEU A 318 -16.12 -4.12 -8.51
N TRP A 319 -15.71 -5.26 -9.08
CA TRP A 319 -15.33 -6.44 -8.32
C TRP A 319 -14.13 -6.19 -7.43
N ALA A 320 -13.04 -5.69 -7.99
CA ALA A 320 -11.83 -5.40 -7.24
C ALA A 320 -12.11 -4.42 -6.08
N ALA A 321 -12.84 -3.34 -6.34
CA ALA A 321 -13.14 -2.32 -5.34
C ALA A 321 -14.11 -2.82 -4.26
N ALA A 322 -15.18 -3.53 -4.63
CA ALA A 322 -16.17 -4.02 -3.66
C ALA A 322 -15.62 -5.15 -2.78
N ALA A 323 -14.80 -6.05 -3.33
CA ALA A 323 -14.14 -7.09 -2.55
C ALA A 323 -13.14 -6.49 -1.55
N ALA A 324 -12.28 -5.55 -1.99
CA ALA A 324 -11.33 -4.87 -1.11
C ALA A 324 -12.04 -4.11 0.05
N ALA A 325 -13.23 -3.58 -0.21
CA ALA A 325 -14.00 -2.85 0.79
C ALA A 325 -14.55 -3.72 1.95
N LEU A 326 -14.44 -5.06 1.88
CA LEU A 326 -14.78 -5.94 2.99
C LEU A 326 -13.89 -5.71 4.22
N LEU A 327 -12.58 -5.54 3.99
CA LEU A 327 -11.57 -5.32 5.04
C LEU A 327 -11.05 -3.88 5.11
N ALA A 328 -11.58 -2.96 4.28
CA ALA A 328 -11.21 -1.56 4.33
C ALA A 328 -11.55 -0.96 5.72
N PRO A 329 -10.59 -0.26 6.36
CA PRO A 329 -10.81 0.37 7.65
C PRO A 329 -11.82 1.52 7.50
N GLY A 330 -12.88 1.49 8.29
CA GLY A 330 -13.84 2.58 8.37
C GLY A 330 -13.27 3.81 9.09
N PRO A 331 -13.95 4.96 9.00
CA PRO A 331 -13.52 6.17 9.70
C PRO A 331 -13.42 5.95 11.22
N GLY A 332 -12.23 6.19 11.79
CA GLY A 332 -11.95 6.04 13.23
C GLY A 332 -11.84 4.59 13.71
N GLU A 333 -11.81 3.62 12.79
CA GLU A 333 -11.66 2.20 13.13
C GLU A 333 -10.23 1.87 13.55
N ARG A 334 -10.09 1.10 14.63
CA ARG A 334 -8.79 0.69 15.19
C ARG A 334 -8.25 -0.55 14.49
N GLU A 335 -6.93 -0.75 14.51
CA GLU A 335 -6.28 -1.91 13.87
C GLU A 335 -6.81 -3.26 14.36
N MET A 336 -7.12 -3.36 15.65
CA MET A 336 -7.76 -4.55 16.23
C MET A 336 -9.08 -4.90 15.54
N GLU A 337 -9.91 -3.91 15.20
CA GLU A 337 -11.23 -4.14 14.57
C GLU A 337 -11.06 -4.63 13.11
N VAL A 338 -9.98 -4.20 12.42
CA VAL A 338 -9.59 -4.77 11.12
C VAL A 338 -9.12 -6.22 11.29
N SER A 339 -8.27 -6.51 12.28
CA SER A 339 -7.81 -7.89 12.56
C SER A 339 -8.98 -8.83 12.87
N VAL A 340 -9.92 -8.41 13.72
CA VAL A 340 -11.14 -9.19 14.04
C VAL A 340 -11.91 -9.58 12.78
N ARG A 341 -12.10 -8.64 11.84
CA ARG A 341 -12.79 -8.93 10.57
C ARG A 341 -11.97 -9.81 9.65
N GLU A 342 -10.65 -9.61 9.62
CA GLU A 342 -9.73 -10.45 8.84
C GLU A 342 -9.79 -11.92 9.31
N VAL A 343 -9.69 -12.15 10.62
CA VAL A 343 -9.81 -13.48 11.24
C VAL A 343 -11.20 -14.08 11.00
N GLY A 344 -12.26 -13.30 11.21
CA GLY A 344 -13.62 -13.73 10.92
C GLY A 344 -13.81 -14.12 9.46
N LEU A 345 -13.21 -13.38 8.53
CA LEU A 345 -13.28 -13.65 7.09
C LEU A 345 -12.49 -14.91 6.70
N MET A 346 -11.34 -15.17 7.32
CA MET A 346 -10.60 -16.43 7.13
C MET A 346 -11.45 -17.63 7.57
N LEU A 347 -12.04 -17.57 8.78
CA LEU A 347 -12.88 -18.66 9.30
C LEU A 347 -14.11 -18.92 8.40
N MET A 348 -14.78 -17.85 7.94
CA MET A 348 -15.91 -17.98 7.01
C MET A 348 -15.50 -18.49 5.62
N ALA A 349 -14.32 -18.10 5.12
CA ALA A 349 -13.81 -18.51 3.81
C ALA A 349 -13.30 -19.95 3.78
N ASP A 350 -12.86 -20.48 4.92
CA ASP A 350 -12.46 -21.87 5.06
C ASP A 350 -13.66 -22.82 5.10
N GLY A 351 -14.80 -22.33 5.60
CA GLY A 351 -16.07 -23.06 5.55
C GLY A 351 -16.19 -24.20 6.56
N GLY A 352 -15.24 -24.33 7.49
CA GLY A 352 -15.40 -25.22 8.65
C GLY A 352 -16.51 -24.68 9.56
N GLU A 353 -17.58 -25.45 9.73
CA GLU A 353 -18.55 -25.17 10.79
C GLU A 353 -17.83 -25.33 12.13
N PRO A 354 -17.76 -24.29 12.98
CA PRO A 354 -17.10 -24.43 14.27
C PRO A 354 -17.87 -25.47 15.10
N SER A 355 -17.15 -26.47 15.60
CA SER A 355 -17.69 -27.52 16.46
C SER A 355 -18.16 -26.90 17.79
N GLY A 356 -19.46 -26.62 17.92
CA GLY A 356 -20.09 -26.14 19.16
C GLY A 356 -19.66 -24.75 19.66
N GLU A 357 -18.64 -24.14 19.06
CA GLU A 357 -18.08 -22.85 19.44
C GLU A 357 -18.61 -21.71 18.55
N THR A 358 -18.87 -20.54 19.14
CA THR A 358 -19.32 -19.38 18.34
C THR A 358 -18.17 -18.79 17.53
N LEU A 359 -18.47 -18.21 16.36
CA LEU A 359 -17.49 -17.46 15.57
C LEU A 359 -16.77 -16.39 16.41
N ALA A 360 -17.51 -15.69 17.29
CA ALA A 360 -16.94 -14.66 18.15
C ALA A 360 -15.91 -15.21 19.14
N SER A 361 -16.15 -16.40 19.72
CA SER A 361 -15.21 -17.05 20.64
C SER A 361 -13.89 -17.38 19.94
N ARG A 362 -13.97 -18.04 18.77
CA ARG A 362 -12.78 -18.44 18.01
C ARG A 362 -12.00 -17.24 17.48
N VAL A 363 -12.69 -16.18 17.07
CA VAL A 363 -12.04 -14.93 16.65
C VAL A 363 -11.34 -14.27 17.84
N ALA A 364 -11.98 -14.21 19.01
CA ALA A 364 -11.39 -13.66 20.22
C ALA A 364 -10.10 -14.41 20.61
N GLU A 365 -10.11 -15.75 20.59
CA GLU A 365 -8.92 -16.56 20.87
C GLU A 365 -7.75 -16.24 19.95
N VAL A 366 -7.98 -16.22 18.63
CA VAL A 366 -6.94 -15.94 17.64
C VAL A 366 -6.39 -14.53 17.82
N VAL A 367 -7.27 -13.52 18.00
CA VAL A 367 -6.88 -12.11 18.17
C VAL A 367 -6.11 -11.90 19.49
N VAL A 368 -6.49 -12.53 20.59
CA VAL A 368 -5.68 -12.53 21.83
C VAL A 368 -4.28 -13.12 21.55
N GLY A 369 -4.21 -14.22 20.81
CA GLY A 369 -2.96 -14.86 20.38
C GLY A 369 -2.04 -13.96 19.55
N GLU A 370 -2.56 -12.94 18.86
CA GLU A 370 -1.78 -11.95 18.11
C GLU A 370 -1.09 -10.90 19.01
N GLY A 371 -1.36 -10.91 20.32
CA GLY A 371 -0.79 -9.99 21.31
C GLY A 371 -1.73 -8.86 21.74
N TRP A 372 -3.00 -8.89 21.35
CA TRP A 372 -4.01 -7.93 21.82
C TRP A 372 -4.42 -8.27 23.26
N ARG A 373 -4.16 -7.35 24.21
CA ARG A 373 -4.31 -7.60 25.66
C ARG A 373 -5.76 -7.86 26.11
N THR A 374 -6.77 -7.42 25.34
CA THR A 374 -8.19 -7.57 25.66
C THR A 374 -9.00 -7.76 24.37
N ALA A 375 -9.30 -9.00 24.02
CA ALA A 375 -10.32 -9.31 23.01
C ALA A 375 -11.24 -10.39 23.56
N THR A 376 -12.36 -9.96 24.13
CA THR A 376 -13.46 -10.82 24.57
C THR A 376 -14.45 -11.04 23.43
N PRO A 377 -15.29 -12.10 23.47
CA PRO A 377 -16.36 -12.29 22.50
C PRO A 377 -17.27 -11.06 22.32
N ALA A 378 -17.49 -10.29 23.39
CA ALA A 378 -18.29 -9.06 23.34
C ALA A 378 -17.57 -7.91 22.60
N GLU A 379 -16.25 -7.78 22.76
CA GLU A 379 -15.45 -6.76 22.08
C GLU A 379 -15.30 -7.05 20.58
N VAL A 380 -15.25 -8.33 20.19
CA VAL A 380 -15.15 -8.74 18.78
C VAL A 380 -16.51 -8.78 18.07
N ALA A 381 -17.63 -8.82 18.80
CA ALA A 381 -18.97 -8.89 18.22
C ALA A 381 -19.26 -7.72 17.28
N ARG A 382 -18.96 -6.48 17.68
CA ARG A 382 -19.26 -5.29 16.87
C ARG A 382 -18.50 -5.27 15.53
N PRO A 383 -17.18 -5.49 15.46
CA PRO A 383 -16.48 -5.59 14.17
C PRO A 383 -16.98 -6.77 13.32
N LEU A 384 -17.36 -7.90 13.93
CA LEU A 384 -17.97 -9.02 13.21
C LEU A 384 -19.36 -8.65 12.64
N ASP A 385 -20.18 -7.91 13.36
CA ASP A 385 -21.45 -7.38 12.85
C ASP A 385 -21.22 -6.45 11.65
N VAL A 386 -20.19 -5.60 11.70
CA VAL A 386 -19.83 -4.74 10.56
C VAL A 386 -19.49 -5.60 9.33
N LEU A 387 -18.68 -6.64 9.49
CA LEU A 387 -18.37 -7.57 8.40
C LEU A 387 -19.62 -8.28 7.89
N HIS A 388 -20.47 -8.77 8.79
CA HIS A 388 -21.72 -9.43 8.43
C HIS A 388 -22.63 -8.52 7.61
N HIS A 389 -22.83 -7.29 8.06
CA HIS A 389 -23.65 -6.31 7.35
C HIS A 389 -23.04 -5.94 5.99
N ARG A 390 -21.71 -5.86 5.85
CA ARG A 390 -21.04 -5.66 4.56
C ARG A 390 -21.27 -6.83 3.61
N LEU A 391 -21.13 -8.06 4.10
CA LEU A 391 -21.37 -9.27 3.30
C LEU A 391 -22.84 -9.36 2.86
N GLN A 392 -23.80 -9.09 3.76
CA GLN A 392 -25.22 -9.07 3.45
C GLN A 392 -25.57 -7.95 2.45
N ALA A 393 -25.04 -6.75 2.66
CA ALA A 393 -25.22 -5.60 1.77
C ALA A 393 -24.76 -5.89 0.34
N LEU A 394 -23.68 -6.66 0.20
CA LEU A 394 -23.09 -7.03 -1.09
C LEU A 394 -23.69 -8.31 -1.70
N GLY A 395 -24.61 -8.98 -1.00
CA GLY A 395 -25.23 -10.23 -1.45
C GLY A 395 -24.26 -11.42 -1.44
N LEU A 396 -23.31 -11.43 -0.50
CA LEU A 396 -22.23 -12.42 -0.42
C LEU A 396 -22.54 -13.57 0.55
N CYS A 397 -23.56 -13.44 1.39
CA CYS A 397 -24.05 -14.50 2.29
C CYS A 397 -25.25 -15.23 1.71
N ALA A 398 -25.29 -16.55 1.86
CA ALA A 398 -26.43 -17.41 1.51
C ALA A 398 -27.49 -17.43 2.62
N ALA A 399 -27.06 -17.33 3.88
CA ALA A 399 -27.92 -17.23 5.05
C ALA A 399 -27.38 -16.15 6.01
N PRO A 400 -28.26 -15.44 6.74
CA PRO A 400 -27.84 -14.44 7.72
C PRO A 400 -27.26 -15.08 9.00
N ALA A 401 -27.66 -16.30 9.36
CA ALA A 401 -27.10 -17.03 10.51
C ALA A 401 -27.30 -18.56 10.36
N PRO A 402 -26.24 -19.39 10.51
CA PRO A 402 -24.83 -18.99 10.50
C PRO A 402 -24.48 -18.35 9.14
N ALA A 403 -23.55 -17.39 9.15
CA ALA A 403 -23.19 -16.65 7.94
C ALA A 403 -22.40 -17.53 6.96
N THR A 404 -23.09 -18.29 6.13
CA THR A 404 -22.45 -19.10 5.08
C THR A 404 -22.21 -18.24 3.85
N LEU A 405 -20.95 -18.19 3.39
CA LEU A 405 -20.60 -17.47 2.16
C LEU A 405 -21.15 -18.20 0.92
N THR A 406 -21.75 -17.44 0.02
CA THR A 406 -22.04 -17.89 -1.35
C THR A 406 -20.72 -18.18 -2.10
N PRO A 407 -20.74 -18.86 -3.27
CA PRO A 407 -19.53 -18.98 -4.10
C PRO A 407 -18.88 -17.64 -4.43
N ALA A 408 -19.68 -16.61 -4.73
CA ALA A 408 -19.19 -15.26 -4.93
C ALA A 408 -18.65 -14.64 -3.63
N GLY A 409 -19.29 -14.92 -2.49
CA GLY A 409 -18.79 -14.54 -1.16
C GLY A 409 -17.42 -15.12 -0.84
N ARG A 410 -17.19 -16.41 -1.14
CA ARG A 410 -15.88 -17.05 -0.96
C ARG A 410 -14.81 -16.41 -1.85
N ALA A 411 -15.11 -16.14 -3.11
CA ALA A 411 -14.18 -15.47 -4.01
C ALA A 411 -13.88 -14.03 -3.55
N ALA A 412 -14.90 -13.27 -3.12
CA ALA A 412 -14.73 -11.93 -2.59
C ALA A 412 -13.91 -11.92 -1.29
N ALA A 413 -14.14 -12.91 -0.41
CA ALA A 413 -13.37 -13.10 0.81
C ALA A 413 -11.89 -13.34 0.52
N LEU A 414 -11.58 -14.27 -0.39
CA LEU A 414 -10.20 -14.52 -0.82
C LEU A 414 -9.56 -13.29 -1.47
N ALA A 415 -10.30 -12.56 -2.31
CA ALA A 415 -9.80 -11.33 -2.92
C ALA A 415 -9.49 -10.24 -1.87
N ALA A 416 -10.35 -10.09 -0.85
CA ALA A 416 -10.12 -9.17 0.26
C ALA A 416 -8.91 -9.56 1.10
N LEU A 417 -8.78 -10.85 1.45
CA LEU A 417 -7.65 -11.40 2.19
C LEU A 417 -6.34 -11.24 1.42
N ARG A 418 -6.33 -11.51 0.10
CA ARG A 418 -5.16 -11.24 -0.75
C ARG A 418 -4.81 -9.76 -0.75
N GLY A 419 -5.79 -8.87 -0.92
CA GLY A 419 -5.55 -7.42 -0.88
C GLY A 419 -4.93 -6.96 0.44
N GLN A 420 -5.39 -7.53 1.56
CA GLN A 420 -4.85 -7.27 2.89
C GLN A 420 -3.44 -7.84 3.07
N ALA A 421 -3.17 -9.06 2.59
CA ALA A 421 -1.86 -9.69 2.64
C ALA A 421 -0.80 -8.93 1.82
N LEU A 422 -1.22 -8.35 0.68
CA LEU A 422 -0.34 -7.65 -0.25
C LEU A 422 -0.24 -6.14 0.01
N ARG A 423 -0.87 -5.60 1.05
CA ARG A 423 -0.86 -4.16 1.33
C ARG A 423 0.55 -3.64 1.63
N PRO A 424 0.88 -2.39 1.26
CA PRO A 424 2.16 -1.78 1.64
C PRO A 424 2.25 -1.66 3.16
N ARG A 425 3.44 -1.90 3.70
CA ARG A 425 3.71 -1.68 5.12
C ARG A 425 3.99 -0.21 5.37
N ARG A 426 3.51 0.30 6.49
CA ARG A 426 3.71 1.67 6.95
C ARG A 426 4.25 1.63 8.37
N HIS A 427 5.05 2.62 8.75
CA HIS A 427 5.28 2.88 10.18
C HIS A 427 3.91 3.11 10.84
N VAL A 428 3.66 2.42 11.95
CA VAL A 428 2.53 2.75 12.80
C VAL A 428 2.86 4.11 13.40
N THR A 429 2.22 5.17 12.92
CA THR A 429 2.20 6.42 13.66
C THR A 429 1.43 6.11 14.94
N LEU A 430 2.14 6.01 16.07
CA LEU A 430 1.54 5.94 17.38
C LEU A 430 0.85 7.29 17.63
N THR A 431 -0.37 7.46 17.14
CA THR A 431 -1.28 8.55 17.50
C THR A 431 -2.36 8.03 18.42
#